data_AF-A0A3E4N550-F1
#
_entry.id   AF-A0A3E4N550-F1
#
_cell.length_a   1.000
_cell.length_b   1.000
_cell.length_c   1.000
_cell.angle_alpha   90.00
_cell.angle_beta   90.00
_cell.angle_gamma   90.00
#
_symmetry.space_group_name_H-M   'P 1'
#
loop_
_entity.id
_entity.type
_entity.pdbx_description
1 polymer ?
#
loop_
_entity_poly.entity_id
_entity_poly.type
_entity_poly.pdbx_seq_one_letter_code
_entity_poly.pdbx_strand_id
1 'polypeptide(L)'
;MKNKLSFLLSVVCLWGVILVSGCSEKDETPTNLTLKEGIQTTQVVYADEVTNQGGISFTALSDWTATVTEVATEAATKAASGKVEWLELSAYSGGPGEYTLTLTLIENLTGKDRKATIEIRCGNDVITITVEQKATTEAGETPAPKEKRLVRYEITNSSSLYPDSYTKSIGELTYNENGKLAALKTISYQGDMQGYFTERIYQFTYQENQMWIDLKTLSGYESDESYVVTLNSEGYVSQLYKKKESSSEQHTLWMFIYSDGYLQQIQEDYDYYPGDHEDGDEEDGNVAIDPGVSSGRMGRASDRSILQLNWQNGNLMSTEGEFSDESYMSYAYTEYPNVTPYFDFNVVVRPLFGSHTYEYDDMVSMLYMLRMMGKGSKNLVTKDVVDWGYRMPEPGEPEVIHEDTWAPFAYSFTEDNYLDVITGKCTLYSYQEDEHGNHVSESTSYYNDEYRFVYE
;
A
#
# COMPACT_ATOMS: atom_id res chain seq x y z
N MET A 1 -14.06 -7.67 -46.55
CA MET A 1 -15.41 -7.84 -47.11
C MET A 1 -16.03 -9.11 -46.54
N LYS A 2 -17.35 -9.06 -46.29
CA LYS A 2 -18.23 -10.04 -45.63
C LYS A 2 -18.18 -9.99 -44.09
N ASN A 3 -19.29 -9.98 -43.36
CA ASN A 3 -20.62 -9.38 -43.53
C ASN A 3 -21.28 -9.52 -42.15
N LYS A 4 -21.96 -8.48 -41.68
CA LYS A 4 -22.78 -8.47 -40.46
C LYS A 4 -23.95 -9.44 -40.61
N LEU A 5 -24.34 -10.15 -39.53
CA LEU A 5 -25.76 -10.38 -39.26
C LEU A 5 -26.02 -10.69 -37.77
N SER A 6 -26.93 -9.89 -37.23
CA SER A 6 -27.53 -9.91 -35.89
C SER A 6 -28.38 -11.16 -35.66
N PHE A 7 -28.41 -11.65 -34.42
CA PHE A 7 -29.31 -12.71 -33.96
C PHE A 7 -30.17 -12.17 -32.80
N LEU A 8 -31.40 -11.80 -33.12
CA LEU A 8 -32.51 -11.59 -32.18
C LEU A 8 -33.15 -12.96 -31.92
N LEU A 9 -33.19 -13.42 -30.66
CA LEU A 9 -33.93 -14.62 -30.28
C LEU A 9 -35.10 -14.21 -29.36
N SER A 10 -36.29 -14.12 -29.95
CA SER A 10 -37.57 -14.06 -29.26
C SER A 10 -37.99 -15.47 -28.87
N VAL A 11 -38.26 -15.73 -27.59
CA VAL A 11 -38.95 -16.95 -27.14
C VAL A 11 -40.33 -16.56 -26.62
N VAL A 12 -41.32 -16.90 -27.44
CA VAL A 12 -42.75 -16.89 -27.13
C VAL A 12 -43.09 -18.22 -26.47
N CYS A 13 -43.62 -18.21 -25.24
CA CYS A 13 -44.25 -19.37 -24.62
C CYS A 13 -45.74 -19.08 -24.36
N LEU A 14 -46.55 -19.79 -25.13
CA LEU A 14 -48.00 -19.80 -25.20
C LEU A 14 -48.57 -20.70 -24.10
N TRP A 15 -49.37 -20.18 -23.16
CA TRP A 15 -50.37 -20.99 -22.43
C TRP A 15 -51.66 -20.18 -22.29
N GLY A 16 -52.71 -20.64 -22.97
CA GLY A 16 -54.06 -20.11 -22.84
C GLY A 16 -54.85 -20.85 -21.78
N VAL A 17 -55.60 -20.11 -20.97
CA VAL A 17 -56.81 -20.58 -20.27
C VAL A 17 -57.86 -19.47 -20.38
N ILE A 18 -58.98 -19.81 -21.01
CA ILE A 18 -60.18 -18.98 -21.11
C ILE A 18 -61.01 -19.21 -19.84
N LEU A 19 -61.28 -18.14 -19.08
CA LEU A 19 -62.45 -18.04 -18.19
C LEU A 19 -63.15 -16.72 -18.47
N VAL A 20 -64.40 -16.80 -18.90
CA VAL A 20 -65.32 -15.66 -19.02
C VAL A 20 -65.97 -15.45 -17.67
N SER A 21 -65.78 -14.28 -17.06
CA SER A 21 -66.67 -13.77 -16.01
C SER A 21 -66.58 -12.25 -15.87
N GLY A 22 -67.65 -11.58 -16.30
CA GLY A 22 -68.19 -10.35 -15.71
C GLY A 22 -67.37 -9.06 -15.79
N CYS A 23 -67.76 -8.16 -16.70
CA CYS A 23 -67.65 -6.73 -16.43
C CYS A 23 -68.39 -6.42 -15.13
N SER A 24 -67.66 -6.20 -14.06
CA SER A 24 -68.00 -5.15 -13.11
C SER A 24 -66.97 -4.07 -13.32
N GLU A 25 -67.38 -2.93 -13.89
CA GLU A 25 -66.65 -1.66 -13.69
C GLU A 25 -66.54 -1.50 -12.17
N LYS A 26 -65.38 -1.84 -11.62
CA LYS A 26 -65.00 -1.41 -10.28
C LYS A 26 -64.65 0.06 -10.46
N ASP A 27 -65.33 0.92 -9.71
CA ASP A 27 -64.86 2.28 -9.48
C ASP A 27 -63.43 2.19 -8.92
N GLU A 28 -62.44 2.31 -9.80
CA GLU A 28 -61.05 2.46 -9.42
C GLU A 28 -60.95 3.82 -8.74
N THR A 29 -60.75 3.81 -7.43
CA THR A 29 -60.28 5.00 -6.71
C THR A 29 -59.05 5.53 -7.46
N PRO A 30 -59.02 6.80 -7.89
CA PRO A 30 -57.88 7.34 -8.60
C PRO A 30 -56.61 7.12 -7.78
N THR A 31 -55.61 6.45 -8.36
CA THR A 31 -54.29 6.32 -7.73
C THR A 31 -53.65 7.71 -7.65
N ASN A 32 -53.18 8.08 -6.46
CA ASN A 32 -52.48 9.33 -6.21
C ASN A 32 -51.05 9.31 -6.74
N LEU A 33 -50.56 8.14 -7.14
CA LEU A 33 -49.23 7.94 -7.67
C LEU A 33 -49.27 7.03 -8.89
N THR A 34 -48.77 7.52 -10.03
CA THR A 34 -48.76 6.75 -11.28
C THR A 34 -47.38 6.82 -11.93
N LEU A 35 -46.79 5.65 -12.20
CA LEU A 35 -45.55 5.56 -12.96
C LEU A 35 -45.84 5.83 -14.44
N LYS A 36 -44.98 6.60 -15.11
CA LYS A 36 -45.14 6.87 -16.54
C LYS A 36 -44.97 5.58 -17.36
N GLU A 37 -45.75 5.44 -18.43
CA GLU A 37 -45.68 4.29 -19.33
C GLU A 37 -44.26 4.10 -19.87
N GLY A 38 -43.78 2.86 -19.87
CA GLY A 38 -42.45 2.48 -20.36
C GLY A 38 -41.34 2.46 -19.29
N ILE A 39 -41.57 2.98 -18.09
CA ILE A 39 -40.59 2.89 -16.99
C ILE A 39 -40.63 1.50 -16.34
N GLN A 40 -39.47 0.86 -16.27
CA GLN A 40 -39.33 -0.45 -15.62
C GLN A 40 -39.19 -0.29 -14.10
N THR A 41 -39.84 -1.17 -13.35
CA THR A 41 -39.67 -1.27 -11.88
C THR A 41 -38.37 -1.99 -11.49
N THR A 42 -37.63 -2.51 -12.46
CA THR A 42 -36.29 -3.06 -12.27
C THR A 42 -35.35 -2.42 -13.29
N GLN A 43 -34.30 -1.79 -12.79
CA GLN A 43 -33.26 -1.14 -13.58
C GLN A 43 -31.95 -1.87 -13.32
N VAL A 44 -31.31 -2.33 -14.40
CA VAL A 44 -30.01 -3.01 -14.33
C VAL A 44 -28.99 -2.11 -15.00
N VAL A 45 -27.90 -1.85 -14.29
CA VAL A 45 -26.78 -1.02 -14.75
C VAL A 45 -25.47 -1.78 -14.61
N TYR A 46 -24.51 -1.50 -15.48
CA TYR A 46 -23.17 -2.09 -15.40
C TYR A 46 -22.34 -1.47 -14.27
N ALA A 47 -21.23 -2.12 -13.93
CA ALA A 47 -20.38 -1.70 -12.84
C ALA A 47 -19.84 -0.27 -13.05
N ASP A 48 -19.51 0.11 -14.29
CA ASP A 48 -18.93 1.39 -14.71
C ASP A 48 -19.96 2.50 -15.00
N GLU A 49 -21.25 2.20 -14.91
CA GLU A 49 -22.30 3.20 -15.13
C GLU A 49 -22.54 4.05 -13.88
N VAL A 50 -22.24 5.35 -14.00
CA VAL A 50 -22.38 6.35 -12.91
C VAL A 50 -23.70 7.15 -12.96
N THR A 51 -24.53 6.88 -13.96
CA THR A 51 -25.87 7.49 -14.09
C THR A 51 -26.81 6.50 -14.77
N ASN A 52 -28.11 6.57 -14.48
CA ASN A 52 -29.09 5.78 -15.23
C ASN A 52 -29.62 6.56 -16.44
N GLN A 53 -29.62 5.93 -17.62
CA GLN A 53 -30.20 6.54 -18.82
C GLN A 53 -31.74 6.47 -18.75
N GLY A 54 -32.39 7.54 -18.31
CA GLY A 54 -33.85 7.72 -18.44
C GLY A 54 -34.61 8.11 -17.16
N GLY A 55 -33.99 7.98 -15.98
CA GLY A 55 -34.61 8.37 -14.71
C GLY A 55 -35.88 7.56 -14.36
N ILE A 56 -36.57 8.00 -13.30
CA ILE A 56 -37.86 7.46 -12.84
C ILE A 56 -38.90 8.57 -12.99
N SER A 57 -39.71 8.50 -14.05
CA SER A 57 -40.79 9.46 -14.30
C SER A 57 -42.12 9.00 -13.70
N PHE A 58 -42.77 9.86 -12.91
CA PHE A 58 -44.08 9.58 -12.30
C PHE A 58 -44.91 10.85 -12.12
N THR A 59 -46.20 10.68 -11.91
CA THR A 59 -47.16 11.74 -11.55
C THR A 59 -47.65 11.51 -10.13
N ALA A 60 -47.56 12.53 -9.28
CA ALA A 60 -48.10 12.54 -7.93
C ALA A 60 -49.26 13.54 -7.82
N LEU A 61 -50.39 13.12 -7.26
CA LEU A 61 -51.56 13.98 -7.01
C LEU A 61 -51.50 14.68 -5.64
N SER A 62 -50.51 14.36 -4.82
CA SER A 62 -50.27 14.91 -3.48
C SER A 62 -48.77 15.06 -3.22
N ASP A 63 -48.42 15.58 -2.05
CA ASP A 63 -47.02 15.57 -1.59
C ASP A 63 -46.50 14.13 -1.55
N TRP A 64 -45.28 13.95 -2.06
CA TRP A 64 -44.62 12.65 -2.14
C TRP A 64 -43.26 12.68 -1.47
N THR A 65 -42.80 11.50 -1.06
CA THR A 65 -41.45 11.26 -0.54
C THR A 65 -40.81 10.05 -1.21
N ALA A 66 -39.49 10.01 -1.24
CA ALA A 66 -38.72 8.85 -1.68
C ALA A 66 -37.72 8.42 -0.61
N THR A 67 -37.44 7.12 -0.54
CA THR A 67 -36.38 6.55 0.28
C THR A 67 -35.58 5.55 -0.54
N VAL A 68 -34.29 5.42 -0.24
CA VAL A 68 -33.41 4.41 -0.84
C VAL A 68 -32.98 3.46 0.28
N THR A 69 -33.16 2.16 0.07
CA THR A 69 -32.80 1.11 1.03
C THR A 69 -31.95 0.07 0.34
N GLU A 70 -30.84 -0.32 0.95
CA GLU A 70 -29.99 -1.38 0.43
C GLU A 70 -30.66 -2.75 0.60
N VAL A 71 -30.62 -3.57 -0.45
CA VAL A 71 -31.13 -4.94 -0.39
C VAL A 71 -29.99 -5.81 0.12
N ALA A 72 -30.07 -6.21 1.40
CA ALA A 72 -29.10 -7.13 1.98
C ALA A 72 -29.09 -8.44 1.17
N THR A 73 -27.93 -8.77 0.60
CA THR A 73 -27.66 -10.11 0.07
C THR A 73 -27.29 -11.03 1.23
N GLU A 74 -27.54 -12.35 1.11
CA GLU A 74 -27.48 -13.34 2.21
C GLU A 74 -26.13 -13.46 2.98
N ALA A 75 -25.13 -12.63 2.68
CA ALA A 75 -23.87 -12.52 3.42
C ALA A 75 -23.75 -11.27 4.34
N ALA A 76 -24.72 -10.35 4.34
CA ALA A 76 -24.64 -9.11 5.13
C ALA A 76 -25.45 -9.19 6.45
N THR A 77 -24.90 -9.88 7.47
CA THR A 77 -25.39 -9.72 8.86
C THR A 77 -24.70 -8.53 9.54
N LYS A 78 -25.38 -7.37 9.55
CA LYS A 78 -25.58 -6.43 10.69
C LYS A 78 -25.73 -4.99 10.19
N ALA A 79 -26.77 -4.34 10.72
CA ALA A 79 -27.08 -2.90 10.64
C ALA A 79 -27.51 -2.34 9.26
N ALA A 80 -28.59 -2.88 8.66
CA ALA A 80 -29.32 -2.17 7.60
C ALA A 80 -30.20 -1.06 8.20
N SER A 81 -29.53 -0.05 8.74
CA SER A 81 -30.09 1.24 9.16
C SER A 81 -29.05 2.29 8.79
N GLY A 82 -28.74 2.35 7.50
CA GLY A 82 -27.73 3.24 6.94
C GLY A 82 -28.15 3.70 5.56
N LYS A 83 -27.88 4.97 5.27
CA LYS A 83 -28.02 5.59 3.96
C LYS A 83 -27.29 4.73 2.91
N VAL A 84 -27.91 4.48 1.76
CA VAL A 84 -27.24 3.82 0.63
C VAL A 84 -26.22 4.79 0.04
N GLU A 85 -24.94 4.46 0.12
CA GLU A 85 -23.87 5.41 -0.28
C GLU A 85 -23.60 5.42 -1.78
N TRP A 86 -23.89 4.33 -2.49
CA TRP A 86 -23.57 4.18 -3.91
C TRP A 86 -24.68 4.65 -4.86
N LEU A 87 -25.85 5.06 -4.34
CA LEU A 87 -27.00 5.51 -5.14
C LEU A 87 -27.62 6.74 -4.49
N GLU A 88 -27.70 7.83 -5.25
CA GLU A 88 -28.35 9.07 -4.84
C GLU A 88 -29.44 9.49 -5.85
N LEU A 89 -30.57 9.99 -5.33
CA LEU A 89 -31.66 10.57 -6.12
C LEU A 89 -31.53 12.09 -6.20
N SER A 90 -31.92 12.67 -7.34
CA SER A 90 -31.96 14.12 -7.51
C SER A 90 -32.95 14.85 -6.58
N ALA A 91 -33.95 14.15 -6.04
CA ALA A 91 -34.87 14.65 -5.04
C ALA A 91 -35.48 13.51 -4.22
N TYR A 92 -35.77 13.79 -2.94
CA TYR A 92 -36.39 12.85 -2.00
C TYR A 92 -37.80 13.25 -1.57
N SER A 93 -38.31 14.39 -2.05
CA SER A 93 -39.67 14.84 -1.79
C SER A 93 -40.11 15.89 -2.79
N GLY A 94 -41.41 16.04 -2.98
CA GLY A 94 -42.02 17.09 -3.80
C GLY A 94 -43.51 17.23 -3.52
N GLY A 95 -44.12 18.25 -4.12
CA GLY A 95 -45.57 18.45 -4.07
C GLY A 95 -46.30 17.67 -5.17
N PRO A 96 -47.57 18.00 -5.45
CA PRO A 96 -48.31 17.46 -6.58
C PRO A 96 -47.69 17.90 -7.91
N GLY A 97 -47.57 16.99 -8.88
CA GLY A 97 -47.05 17.29 -10.22
C GLY A 97 -46.44 16.08 -10.93
N GLU A 98 -45.82 16.35 -12.07
CA GLU A 98 -45.01 15.38 -12.81
C GLU A 98 -43.53 15.54 -12.43
N TYR A 99 -42.87 14.43 -12.14
CA TYR A 99 -41.48 14.39 -11.70
C TYR A 99 -40.68 13.40 -12.54
N THR A 100 -39.38 13.62 -12.64
CA THR A 100 -38.40 12.66 -13.17
C THR A 100 -37.19 12.65 -12.24
N LEU A 101 -37.01 11.57 -11.48
CA LEU A 101 -35.86 11.41 -10.60
C LEU A 101 -34.70 10.82 -11.39
N THR A 102 -33.55 11.49 -11.37
CA THR A 102 -32.31 10.95 -11.93
C THR A 102 -31.51 10.28 -10.83
N LEU A 103 -30.80 9.21 -11.18
CA LEU A 103 -29.93 8.48 -10.25
C LEU A 103 -28.48 8.85 -10.54
N THR A 104 -27.76 9.24 -9.50
CA THR A 104 -26.30 9.31 -9.50
C THR A 104 -25.78 8.05 -8.82
N LEU A 105 -24.89 7.33 -9.50
CA LEU A 105 -24.34 6.05 -9.05
C LEU A 105 -22.83 6.16 -8.87
N ILE A 106 -22.30 5.41 -7.91
CA ILE A 106 -20.85 5.15 -7.80
C ILE A 106 -20.53 3.87 -8.58
N GLU A 107 -19.33 3.79 -9.16
CA GLU A 107 -18.83 2.56 -9.80
C GLU A 107 -18.86 1.36 -8.84
N ASN A 108 -19.19 0.18 -9.32
CA ASN A 108 -19.21 -1.05 -8.50
C ASN A 108 -17.87 -1.80 -8.56
N LEU A 109 -16.99 -1.46 -7.62
CA LEU A 109 -15.66 -2.07 -7.47
C LEU A 109 -15.67 -3.32 -6.58
N THR A 110 -16.83 -3.80 -6.13
CA THR A 110 -16.91 -4.86 -5.10
C THR A 110 -16.69 -6.28 -5.63
N GLY A 111 -16.68 -6.44 -6.96
CA GLY A 111 -16.66 -7.75 -7.62
C GLY A 111 -17.92 -8.58 -7.43
N LYS A 112 -19.01 -8.00 -6.88
CA LYS A 112 -20.31 -8.66 -6.68
C LYS A 112 -21.45 -7.75 -7.12
N ASP A 113 -22.56 -8.33 -7.57
CA ASP A 113 -23.79 -7.58 -7.86
C ASP A 113 -24.32 -6.94 -6.56
N ARG A 114 -24.71 -5.67 -6.61
CA ARG A 114 -25.32 -4.95 -5.49
C ARG A 114 -26.70 -4.39 -5.88
N LYS A 115 -27.61 -4.28 -4.91
CA LYS A 115 -29.00 -3.90 -5.16
C LYS A 115 -29.54 -2.93 -4.11
N ALA A 116 -30.36 -1.99 -4.56
CA ALA A 116 -31.11 -1.08 -3.70
C ALA A 116 -32.56 -0.97 -4.19
N THR A 117 -33.47 -0.72 -3.26
CA THR A 117 -34.87 -0.39 -3.54
C THR A 117 -35.12 1.08 -3.28
N ILE A 118 -35.73 1.74 -4.25
CA ILE A 118 -36.27 3.09 -4.12
C ILE A 118 -37.77 2.95 -3.89
N GLU A 119 -38.28 3.46 -2.77
CA GLU A 119 -39.72 3.54 -2.51
C GLU A 119 -40.19 4.98 -2.66
N ILE A 120 -41.12 5.23 -3.57
CA ILE A 120 -41.79 6.52 -3.77
C ILE A 120 -43.20 6.41 -3.18
N ARG A 121 -43.54 7.28 -2.23
CA ARG A 121 -44.81 7.25 -1.49
C ARG A 121 -45.59 8.53 -1.72
N CYS A 122 -46.87 8.43 -2.03
CA CYS A 122 -47.80 9.55 -2.14
C CYS A 122 -49.15 9.12 -1.56
N GLY A 123 -49.47 9.64 -0.37
CA GLY A 123 -50.61 9.14 0.41
C GLY A 123 -50.44 7.67 0.79
N ASN A 124 -51.39 6.83 0.37
CA ASN A 124 -51.35 5.38 0.61
C ASN A 124 -50.67 4.60 -0.53
N ASP A 125 -50.37 5.26 -1.65
CA ASP A 125 -49.80 4.61 -2.83
C ASP A 125 -48.28 4.58 -2.75
N VAL A 126 -47.71 3.46 -3.18
CA VAL A 126 -46.26 3.21 -3.15
C VAL A 126 -45.81 2.62 -4.48
N ILE A 127 -44.80 3.22 -5.08
CA ILE A 127 -44.04 2.63 -6.19
C ILE A 127 -42.69 2.17 -5.63
N THR A 128 -42.33 0.92 -5.90
CA THR A 128 -41.01 0.38 -5.56
C THR A 128 -40.21 0.12 -6.83
N ILE A 129 -39.05 0.75 -6.96
CA ILE A 129 -38.08 0.53 -8.04
C ILE A 129 -36.89 -0.22 -7.47
N THR A 130 -36.47 -1.30 -8.11
CA THR A 130 -35.23 -2.01 -7.79
C THR A 130 -34.13 -1.57 -8.74
N VAL A 131 -32.99 -1.18 -8.21
CA VAL A 131 -31.78 -0.87 -8.97
C VAL A 131 -30.75 -1.94 -8.66
N GLU A 132 -30.27 -2.61 -9.68
CA GLU A 132 -29.21 -3.61 -9.61
C GLU A 132 -28.00 -3.12 -10.40
N GLN A 133 -26.88 -2.98 -9.71
CA GLN A 133 -25.60 -2.67 -10.34
C GLN A 133 -24.76 -3.93 -10.39
N LYS A 134 -24.34 -4.30 -11.61
CA LYS A 134 -23.58 -5.52 -11.88
C LYS A 134 -22.17 -5.45 -11.32
N ALA A 135 -21.58 -6.63 -11.10
CA ALA A 135 -20.17 -6.81 -10.77
C ALA A 135 -19.22 -6.54 -11.96
N THR A 136 -19.76 -6.46 -13.18
CA THR A 136 -18.97 -6.32 -14.41
C THR A 136 -19.34 -5.06 -15.18
N THR A 137 -18.36 -4.49 -15.90
CA THR A 137 -18.55 -3.38 -16.84
C THR A 137 -19.37 -3.82 -18.05
N GLU A 138 -19.79 -2.86 -18.90
CA GLU A 138 -20.43 -3.17 -20.19
C GLU A 138 -19.52 -4.06 -21.08
N ALA A 139 -18.20 -3.89 -20.97
CA ALA A 139 -17.21 -4.70 -21.69
C ALA A 139 -17.02 -6.12 -21.10
N GLY A 140 -17.66 -6.43 -19.97
CA GLY A 140 -17.56 -7.73 -19.30
C GLY A 140 -16.34 -7.89 -18.38
N GLU A 141 -15.66 -6.80 -18.05
CA GLU A 141 -14.53 -6.79 -17.11
C GLU A 141 -15.05 -6.63 -15.67
N THR A 142 -14.37 -7.21 -14.68
CA THR A 142 -14.66 -6.94 -13.27
C THR A 142 -13.80 -5.77 -12.81
N PRO A 143 -14.37 -4.59 -12.52
CA PRO A 143 -13.61 -3.49 -11.95
C PRO A 143 -13.04 -3.92 -10.60
N ALA A 144 -11.72 -3.88 -10.49
CA ALA A 144 -11.06 -3.91 -9.20
C ALA A 144 -10.85 -2.47 -8.74
N PRO A 145 -10.88 -2.19 -7.42
CA PRO A 145 -10.31 -0.97 -6.92
C PRO A 145 -8.91 -0.84 -7.51
N LYS A 146 -8.62 0.28 -8.18
CA LYS A 146 -7.22 0.62 -8.45
C LYS A 146 -6.61 0.80 -7.07
N GLU A 147 -5.83 -0.18 -6.62
CA GLU A 147 -5.07 -0.06 -5.39
C GLU A 147 -4.32 1.26 -5.44
N LYS A 148 -4.54 2.11 -4.44
CA LYS A 148 -3.82 3.36 -4.36
C LYS A 148 -2.35 3.04 -4.18
N ARG A 149 -1.49 3.82 -4.82
CA ARG A 149 -0.05 3.65 -4.71
C ARG A 149 0.51 4.72 -3.81
N LEU A 150 1.47 4.35 -2.97
CA LEU A 150 2.22 5.34 -2.21
C LEU A 150 2.97 6.24 -3.19
N VAL A 151 2.70 7.54 -3.14
CA VAL A 151 3.39 8.55 -3.96
C VAL A 151 4.30 9.43 -3.13
N ARG A 152 4.09 9.48 -1.81
CA ARG A 152 4.92 10.25 -0.91
C ARG A 152 4.98 9.64 0.47
N TYR A 153 6.16 9.68 1.07
CA TYR A 153 6.32 9.51 2.51
C TYR A 153 7.12 10.66 3.11
N GLU A 154 6.85 11.00 4.36
CA GLU A 154 7.64 11.94 5.16
C GLU A 154 7.97 11.31 6.50
N ILE A 155 9.22 11.46 6.93
CA ILE A 155 9.74 10.95 8.20
C ILE A 155 10.34 12.14 8.93
N THR A 156 9.90 12.39 10.16
CA THR A 156 10.43 13.46 11.00
C THR A 156 10.86 12.86 12.33
N ASN A 157 12.12 13.06 12.72
CA ASN A 157 12.65 12.70 14.03
C ASN A 157 13.06 13.98 14.76
N SER A 158 12.62 14.14 16.01
CA SER A 158 12.90 15.34 16.80
C SER A 158 13.28 14.98 18.23
N SER A 159 14.26 15.69 18.79
CA SER A 159 14.69 15.52 20.19
C SER A 159 14.10 16.60 21.08
N SER A 160 13.68 16.22 22.29
CA SER A 160 13.24 17.18 23.32
C SER A 160 14.36 18.09 23.82
N LEU A 161 15.64 17.68 23.68
CA LEU A 161 16.80 18.48 24.09
C LEU A 161 17.12 19.58 23.06
N TYR A 162 16.82 19.32 21.79
CA TYR A 162 17.13 20.19 20.67
C TYR A 162 15.92 20.26 19.71
N PRO A 163 14.81 20.88 20.13
CA PRO A 163 13.57 20.89 19.35
C PRO A 163 13.74 21.55 17.98
N ASP A 164 14.66 22.51 17.86
CA ASP A 164 14.97 23.21 16.60
C ASP A 164 15.91 22.39 15.67
N SER A 165 16.42 21.24 16.14
CA SER A 165 17.33 20.34 15.43
C SER A 165 16.65 18.98 15.21
N TYR A 166 15.63 18.98 14.35
CA TYR A 166 14.96 17.76 13.89
C TYR A 166 15.59 17.27 12.58
N THR A 167 15.45 15.99 12.26
CA THR A 167 15.74 15.49 10.91
C THR A 167 14.43 15.28 10.17
N LYS A 168 14.41 15.59 8.87
CA LYS A 168 13.29 15.26 7.99
C LYS A 168 13.80 14.54 6.76
N SER A 169 13.16 13.43 6.42
CA SER A 169 13.35 12.72 5.16
C SER A 169 12.03 12.63 4.41
N ILE A 170 12.05 12.89 3.11
CA ILE A 170 10.89 12.88 2.23
C ILE A 170 11.23 11.97 1.05
N GLY A 171 10.35 11.03 0.73
CA GLY A 171 10.42 10.27 -0.51
C GLY A 171 9.23 10.57 -1.40
N GLU A 172 9.47 10.76 -2.70
CA GLU A 172 8.46 10.94 -3.73
C GLU A 172 8.60 9.83 -4.77
N LEU A 173 7.53 9.04 -4.97
CA LEU A 173 7.51 7.88 -5.84
C LEU A 173 6.73 8.19 -7.11
N THR A 174 7.28 7.81 -8.25
CA THR A 174 6.62 7.94 -9.56
C THR A 174 6.57 6.59 -10.24
N TYR A 175 5.49 6.32 -10.97
CA TYR A 175 5.25 5.04 -11.62
C TYR A 175 5.12 5.22 -13.14
N ASN A 176 5.54 4.22 -13.90
CA ASN A 176 5.34 4.20 -15.35
C ASN A 176 3.89 3.83 -15.72
N GLU A 177 3.57 3.89 -17.02
CA GLU A 177 2.22 3.58 -17.54
C GLU A 177 1.75 2.15 -17.21
N ASN A 178 2.68 1.21 -17.08
CA ASN A 178 2.41 -0.18 -16.68
C ASN A 178 2.29 -0.37 -15.16
N GLY A 179 2.53 0.70 -14.41
CA GLY A 179 2.39 0.75 -12.97
C GLY A 179 3.56 0.25 -12.13
N LYS A 180 4.73 0.02 -12.73
CA LYS A 180 5.97 -0.25 -12.00
C LYS A 180 6.61 1.06 -11.52
N LEU A 181 7.31 1.02 -10.39
CA LEU A 181 8.09 2.15 -9.87
C LEU A 181 9.11 2.58 -10.91
N ALA A 182 9.05 3.84 -11.34
CA ALA A 182 9.92 4.44 -12.35
C ALA A 182 11.00 5.33 -11.74
N ALA A 183 10.67 6.08 -10.69
CA ALA A 183 11.65 6.83 -9.92
C ALA A 183 11.25 6.98 -8.46
N LEU A 184 12.26 7.06 -7.59
CA LEU A 184 12.15 7.50 -6.21
C LEU A 184 13.04 8.74 -6.05
N LYS A 185 12.48 9.85 -5.62
CA LYS A 185 13.23 11.06 -5.27
C LYS A 185 13.25 11.20 -3.75
N THR A 186 14.44 11.35 -3.16
CA THR A 186 14.59 11.50 -1.71
C THR A 186 15.18 12.85 -1.36
N ILE A 187 14.62 13.52 -0.35
CA ILE A 187 15.10 14.78 0.19
C ILE A 187 15.29 14.60 1.69
N SER A 188 16.49 14.87 2.19
CA SER A 188 16.80 14.79 3.62
C SER A 188 17.44 16.08 4.12
N TYR A 189 16.98 16.59 5.26
CA TYR A 189 17.56 17.77 5.88
C TYR A 189 17.49 17.79 7.41
N GLN A 190 18.32 18.62 8.04
CA GLN A 190 18.35 18.82 9.50
C GLN A 190 18.00 20.26 9.91
N GLY A 191 16.97 20.42 10.74
CA GLY A 191 16.46 21.68 11.25
C GLY A 191 15.79 22.54 10.17
N ASP A 192 15.46 23.79 10.53
CA ASP A 192 14.84 24.74 9.59
C ASP A 192 15.86 25.40 8.64
N MET A 193 17.16 25.30 8.96
CA MET A 193 18.25 25.76 8.10
C MET A 193 18.82 24.58 7.30
N GLN A 194 18.96 24.75 5.99
CA GLN A 194 19.52 23.78 5.02
C GLN A 194 21.01 23.43 5.24
N GLY A 195 21.51 23.43 6.47
CA GLY A 195 22.92 23.19 6.81
C GLY A 195 23.41 21.79 6.43
N TYR A 196 22.52 20.80 6.47
CA TYR A 196 22.68 19.47 5.92
C TYR A 196 21.46 19.21 5.05
N PHE A 197 21.62 19.33 3.73
CA PHE A 197 20.56 19.14 2.74
C PHE A 197 21.09 18.19 1.68
N THR A 198 20.40 17.06 1.48
CA THR A 198 20.74 16.10 0.44
C THR A 198 19.50 15.79 -0.37
N GLU A 199 19.62 15.86 -1.69
CA GLU A 199 18.55 15.56 -2.64
C GLU A 199 19.08 14.56 -3.65
N ARG A 200 18.40 13.42 -3.78
CA ARG A 200 18.78 12.32 -4.67
C ARG A 200 17.60 11.88 -5.52
N ILE A 201 17.89 11.30 -6.68
CA ILE A 201 16.90 10.62 -7.50
C ILE A 201 17.43 9.25 -7.94
N TYR A 202 16.64 8.22 -7.70
CA TYR A 202 16.84 6.86 -8.15
C TYR A 202 15.93 6.61 -9.36
N GLN A 203 16.50 6.26 -10.50
CA GLN A 203 15.77 5.96 -11.73
C GLN A 203 15.77 4.45 -11.98
N PHE A 204 14.60 3.85 -12.14
CA PHE A 204 14.42 2.41 -12.29
C PHE A 204 14.06 2.07 -13.74
N THR A 205 14.87 1.24 -14.37
CA THR A 205 14.61 0.70 -15.72
C THR A 205 14.49 -0.81 -15.66
N TYR A 206 13.51 -1.39 -16.37
CA TYR A 206 13.25 -2.84 -16.34
C TYR A 206 13.34 -3.44 -17.73
N GLN A 207 13.98 -4.59 -17.85
CA GLN A 207 14.00 -5.39 -19.08
C GLN A 207 14.07 -6.87 -18.70
N GLU A 208 13.11 -7.67 -19.17
CA GLU A 208 13.04 -9.10 -18.88
C GLU A 208 13.12 -9.40 -17.37
N ASN A 209 14.17 -10.10 -16.93
CA ASN A 209 14.47 -10.43 -15.53
C ASN A 209 15.54 -9.52 -14.92
N GLN A 210 15.85 -8.38 -15.54
CA GLN A 210 16.82 -7.41 -15.03
C GLN A 210 16.16 -6.06 -14.73
N MET A 211 16.75 -5.36 -13.76
CA MET A 211 16.43 -3.99 -13.40
C MET A 211 17.73 -3.20 -13.23
N TRP A 212 17.76 -1.97 -13.74
CA TRP A 212 18.86 -1.03 -13.52
C TRP A 212 18.38 0.10 -12.63
N ILE A 213 19.23 0.54 -11.72
CA ILE A 213 18.97 1.67 -10.83
C ILE A 213 20.11 2.66 -11.01
N ASP A 214 19.80 3.84 -11.53
CA ASP A 214 20.75 4.95 -11.62
C ASP A 214 20.42 5.96 -10.52
N LEU A 215 21.35 6.14 -9.59
CA LEU A 215 21.29 7.13 -8.52
C LEU A 215 22.02 8.40 -8.98
N LYS A 216 21.32 9.53 -8.92
CA LYS A 216 21.92 10.86 -9.11
C LYS A 216 21.75 11.73 -7.89
N THR A 217 22.84 12.35 -7.47
CA THR A 217 22.83 13.36 -6.40
C THR A 217 22.56 14.73 -7.01
N LEU A 218 21.36 15.28 -6.75
CA LEU A 218 20.93 16.59 -7.25
C LEU A 218 21.47 17.73 -6.37
N SER A 219 21.65 17.46 -5.07
CA SER A 219 22.27 18.36 -4.11
C SER A 219 22.90 17.55 -2.97
N GLY A 220 24.08 17.97 -2.52
CA GLY A 220 24.90 17.23 -1.55
C GLY A 220 26.34 17.04 -2.08
N TYR A 221 27.11 16.19 -1.40
CA TYR A 221 28.51 15.91 -1.74
C TYR A 221 28.74 14.44 -2.14
N GLU A 222 27.67 13.68 -2.33
CA GLU A 222 27.73 12.25 -2.65
C GLU A 222 27.88 12.02 -4.15
N SER A 223 28.53 10.92 -4.50
CA SER A 223 28.73 10.48 -5.88
C SER A 223 27.46 9.91 -6.49
N ASP A 224 27.40 9.93 -7.82
CA ASP A 224 26.39 9.20 -8.58
C ASP A 224 26.77 7.73 -8.61
N GLU A 225 25.78 6.85 -8.48
CA GLU A 225 25.99 5.39 -8.44
C GLU A 225 25.07 4.71 -9.45
N SER A 226 25.49 3.54 -9.95
CA SER A 226 24.67 2.71 -10.84
C SER A 226 24.68 1.27 -10.37
N TYR A 227 23.50 0.66 -10.39
CA TYR A 227 23.27 -0.70 -9.94
C TYR A 227 22.63 -1.55 -11.04
N VAL A 228 23.02 -2.81 -11.10
CA VAL A 228 22.36 -3.84 -11.92
C VAL A 228 21.75 -4.87 -10.98
N VAL A 229 20.50 -5.22 -11.23
CA VAL A 229 19.69 -6.06 -10.35
C VAL A 229 19.11 -7.21 -11.14
N THR A 230 19.32 -8.44 -10.69
CA THR A 230 18.70 -9.64 -11.27
C THR A 230 17.47 -10.02 -10.46
N LEU A 231 16.34 -10.20 -11.13
CA LEU A 231 15.08 -10.63 -10.54
C LEU A 231 14.90 -12.15 -10.71
N ASN A 232 14.38 -12.82 -9.68
CA ASN A 232 13.97 -14.21 -9.75
C ASN A 232 12.63 -14.37 -10.49
N SER A 233 12.14 -15.60 -10.65
CA SER A 233 10.87 -15.89 -11.33
C SER A 233 9.63 -15.31 -10.65
N GLU A 234 9.71 -14.97 -9.37
CA GLU A 234 8.65 -14.30 -8.61
C GLU A 234 8.73 -12.77 -8.72
N GLY A 235 9.78 -12.24 -9.37
CA GLY A 235 10.02 -10.81 -9.53
C GLY A 235 10.76 -10.16 -8.36
N TYR A 236 11.27 -10.94 -7.40
CA TYR A 236 12.07 -10.43 -6.29
C TYR A 236 13.55 -10.35 -6.66
N VAL A 237 14.26 -9.40 -6.05
CA VAL A 237 15.69 -9.21 -6.26
C VAL A 237 16.47 -10.43 -5.75
N SER A 238 17.18 -11.09 -6.65
CA SER A 238 18.04 -12.25 -6.36
C SER A 238 19.51 -11.87 -6.25
N GLN A 239 19.93 -10.86 -7.02
CA GLN A 239 21.29 -10.33 -7.01
C GLN A 239 21.24 -8.81 -7.19
N LEU A 240 22.11 -8.10 -6.49
CA LEU A 240 22.34 -6.66 -6.63
C LEU A 240 23.82 -6.46 -6.86
N TYR A 241 24.19 -5.76 -7.92
CA TYR A 241 25.57 -5.47 -8.27
C TYR A 241 25.76 -3.96 -8.36
N LYS A 242 26.71 -3.42 -7.60
CA LYS A 242 27.12 -2.01 -7.66
C LYS A 242 28.23 -1.85 -8.67
N LYS A 243 28.03 -1.00 -9.69
CA LYS A 243 29.07 -0.70 -10.69
C LYS A 243 30.18 0.12 -10.03
N LYS A 244 31.42 -0.14 -10.45
CA LYS A 244 32.63 0.55 -10.00
C LYS A 244 32.55 2.07 -10.23
N GLU A 245 32.97 2.83 -9.23
CA GLU A 245 33.30 4.25 -9.41
C GLU A 245 34.74 4.40 -9.92
N SER A 246 35.00 5.42 -10.74
CA SER A 246 36.32 5.69 -11.31
C SER A 246 37.47 5.87 -10.29
N SER A 247 37.16 5.92 -8.99
CA SER A 247 38.10 6.06 -7.87
C SER A 247 38.22 4.81 -6.96
N SER A 248 37.34 3.81 -7.04
CA SER A 248 37.38 2.60 -6.18
C SER A 248 38.00 1.39 -6.91
N GLU A 249 38.66 0.49 -6.19
CA GLU A 249 39.20 -0.75 -6.75
C GLU A 249 38.22 -1.94 -6.68
N GLN A 250 37.04 -1.75 -6.07
CA GLN A 250 36.18 -2.82 -5.62
C GLN A 250 34.78 -2.79 -6.28
N HIS A 251 34.28 -3.99 -6.53
CA HIS A 251 32.99 -4.29 -7.10
C HIS A 251 32.24 -5.15 -6.08
N THR A 252 31.05 -4.71 -5.68
CA THR A 252 30.27 -5.42 -4.67
C THR A 252 29.06 -6.11 -5.29
N LEU A 253 28.90 -7.40 -5.00
CA LEU A 253 27.74 -8.21 -5.36
C LEU A 253 27.05 -8.71 -4.09
N TRP A 254 25.77 -8.40 -3.95
CA TRP A 254 24.90 -9.01 -2.94
C TRP A 254 24.04 -10.09 -3.55
N MET A 255 23.84 -11.17 -2.81
CA MET A 255 23.01 -12.31 -3.18
C MET A 255 21.94 -12.54 -2.11
N PHE A 256 20.73 -12.83 -2.57
CA PHE A 256 19.53 -12.90 -1.73
C PHE A 256 18.86 -14.25 -1.87
N ILE A 257 18.73 -14.97 -0.76
CA ILE A 257 18.23 -16.34 -0.73
C ILE A 257 16.85 -16.35 -0.09
N TYR A 258 15.92 -17.07 -0.72
CA TYR A 258 14.51 -17.08 -0.35
C TYR A 258 13.99 -18.48 -0.03
N SER A 259 12.98 -18.54 0.82
CA SER A 259 12.13 -19.72 1.02
C SER A 259 10.68 -19.27 1.13
N ASP A 260 9.77 -19.91 0.38
CA ASP A 260 8.34 -19.59 0.34
C ASP A 260 8.02 -18.09 0.08
N GLY A 261 8.90 -17.43 -0.68
CA GLY A 261 8.82 -16.00 -1.00
C GLY A 261 9.31 -15.06 0.10
N TYR A 262 9.82 -15.56 1.23
CA TYR A 262 10.42 -14.75 2.30
C TYR A 262 11.94 -14.75 2.20
N LEU A 263 12.59 -13.59 2.34
CA LEU A 263 14.05 -13.48 2.37
C LEU A 263 14.62 -14.17 3.60
N GLN A 264 15.51 -15.13 3.42
CA GLN A 264 16.13 -15.92 4.50
C GLN A 264 17.56 -15.47 4.80
N GLN A 265 18.31 -15.09 3.78
CA GLN A 265 19.73 -14.80 3.92
C GLN A 265 20.19 -13.75 2.91
N ILE A 266 21.10 -12.89 3.37
CA ILE A 266 21.87 -11.97 2.56
C ILE A 266 23.34 -12.42 2.62
N GLN A 267 23.96 -12.51 1.45
CA GLN A 267 25.38 -12.77 1.27
C GLN A 267 26.02 -11.66 0.45
N GLU A 268 27.33 -11.52 0.57
CA GLU A 268 28.09 -10.45 -0.07
C GLU A 268 29.44 -10.97 -0.59
N ASP A 269 29.83 -10.49 -1.77
CA ASP A 269 31.14 -10.69 -2.39
C ASP A 269 31.73 -9.31 -2.72
N TYR A 270 32.75 -8.90 -1.96
CA TYR A 270 33.41 -7.58 -2.08
C TYR A 270 34.47 -7.50 -3.18
N ASP A 271 34.89 -8.65 -3.73
CA ASP A 271 35.95 -8.75 -4.74
C ASP A 271 35.37 -9.29 -6.07
N TYR A 272 34.08 -9.02 -6.34
CA TYR A 272 33.38 -9.60 -7.49
C TYR A 272 33.81 -8.94 -8.81
N TYR A 273 34.58 -9.64 -9.65
CA TYR A 273 34.89 -9.15 -10.99
C TYR A 273 33.92 -9.74 -12.03
N PRO A 274 33.11 -8.92 -12.74
CA PRO A 274 32.27 -9.40 -13.81
C PRO A 274 33.12 -9.80 -15.03
N GLY A 275 33.35 -11.11 -15.21
CA GLY A 275 33.96 -11.69 -16.39
C GLY A 275 35.49 -11.66 -16.41
N ASP A 276 36.13 -12.82 -16.19
CA ASP A 276 37.47 -13.08 -16.72
C ASP A 276 37.34 -13.25 -18.25
N HIS A 277 37.32 -12.14 -18.98
CA HIS A 277 37.77 -12.15 -20.37
C HIS A 277 39.01 -11.26 -20.44
N GLU A 278 40.17 -11.94 -20.45
CA GLU A 278 41.38 -11.39 -21.04
C GLU A 278 41.00 -10.78 -22.40
N ASP A 279 41.27 -9.49 -22.54
CA ASP A 279 41.17 -8.68 -23.77
C ASP A 279 39.76 -8.24 -24.22
N GLY A 280 39.43 -6.98 -23.95
CA GLY A 280 38.45 -6.25 -24.77
C GLY A 280 37.75 -5.08 -24.08
N ASP A 281 38.27 -3.88 -24.29
CA ASP A 281 37.65 -2.56 -24.21
C ASP A 281 36.36 -2.40 -23.36
N GLU A 282 36.51 -1.69 -22.24
CA GLU A 282 35.43 -1.08 -21.46
C GLU A 282 34.74 0.04 -22.28
N GLU A 283 33.96 -0.31 -23.30
CA GLU A 283 33.02 0.62 -23.93
C GLU A 283 31.59 0.28 -23.50
N ASP A 284 30.98 1.24 -22.78
CA ASP A 284 29.55 1.52 -22.68
C ASP A 284 28.61 0.43 -23.22
N GLY A 285 28.25 -0.52 -22.35
CA GLY A 285 27.24 -1.50 -22.68
C GLY A 285 26.86 -2.33 -21.49
N ASN A 286 25.57 -2.32 -21.16
CA ASN A 286 24.89 -3.15 -20.16
C ASN A 286 25.68 -4.42 -19.81
N VAL A 287 26.41 -4.37 -18.68
CA VAL A 287 27.03 -5.55 -18.08
C VAL A 287 25.89 -6.46 -17.65
N ALA A 288 25.54 -7.42 -18.50
CA ALA A 288 24.64 -8.48 -18.13
C ALA A 288 25.36 -9.30 -17.04
N ILE A 289 24.79 -9.31 -15.84
CA ILE A 289 25.18 -10.29 -14.83
C ILE A 289 24.87 -11.65 -15.46
N ASP A 290 25.88 -12.49 -15.69
CA ASP A 290 25.63 -13.86 -16.10
C ASP A 290 25.02 -14.59 -14.88
N PRO A 291 23.72 -14.96 -14.92
CA PRO A 291 23.04 -15.56 -13.78
C PRO A 291 23.57 -16.97 -13.43
N GLY A 292 24.52 -17.50 -14.21
CA GLY A 292 25.06 -18.85 -14.05
C GLY A 292 26.47 -18.97 -13.46
N VAL A 293 27.20 -17.87 -13.22
CA VAL A 293 28.61 -17.96 -12.82
C VAL A 293 28.76 -17.70 -11.33
N SER A 294 28.82 -18.78 -10.54
CA SER A 294 29.54 -18.72 -9.26
C SER A 294 30.98 -18.32 -9.57
N SER A 295 31.48 -17.23 -9.01
CA SER A 295 32.89 -16.85 -9.19
C SER A 295 33.76 -18.07 -8.84
N GLY A 296 34.51 -18.57 -9.82
CA GLY A 296 35.42 -19.71 -9.65
C GLY A 296 36.56 -19.44 -8.65
N ARG A 297 36.61 -18.20 -8.14
CA ARG A 297 37.37 -17.78 -6.98
C ARG A 297 36.43 -17.45 -5.83
N MET A 298 35.75 -18.47 -5.29
CA MET A 298 35.34 -18.46 -3.89
C MET A 298 36.61 -18.37 -3.03
N GLY A 299 37.15 -17.16 -2.89
CA GLY A 299 38.12 -16.85 -1.85
C GLY A 299 37.48 -17.22 -0.52
N ARG A 300 38.30 -17.68 0.43
CA ARG A 300 37.95 -18.28 1.74
C ARG A 300 36.95 -17.50 2.64
N ALA A 301 36.38 -16.38 2.19
CA ALA A 301 35.43 -15.53 2.89
C ALA A 301 33.95 -15.68 2.42
N SER A 302 33.67 -16.42 1.34
CA SER A 302 32.38 -16.39 0.60
C SER A 302 31.27 -17.36 1.06
N ASP A 303 31.46 -18.12 2.14
CA ASP A 303 30.43 -19.07 2.66
C ASP A 303 29.56 -18.49 3.79
N ARG A 304 29.74 -17.22 4.18
CA ARG A 304 29.07 -16.64 5.36
C ARG A 304 27.91 -15.71 4.97
N SER A 305 26.74 -15.97 5.54
CA SER A 305 25.65 -14.98 5.62
C SER A 305 26.17 -13.73 6.33
N ILE A 306 26.05 -12.56 5.71
CA ILE A 306 26.21 -11.30 6.44
C ILE A 306 24.97 -11.01 7.31
N LEU A 307 23.81 -11.53 6.88
CA LEU A 307 22.56 -11.45 7.62
C LEU A 307 21.69 -12.68 7.36
N GLN A 308 21.14 -13.26 8.43
CA GLN A 308 20.12 -14.30 8.41
C GLN A 308 18.83 -13.73 9.00
N LEU A 309 17.69 -14.14 8.44
CA LEU A 309 16.37 -13.66 8.80
C LEU A 309 15.53 -14.83 9.33
N ASN A 310 15.06 -14.71 10.56
CA ASN A 310 14.30 -15.75 11.24
C ASN A 310 12.80 -15.45 11.21
N TRP A 311 12.04 -16.28 10.50
CA TRP A 311 10.60 -16.07 10.30
C TRP A 311 9.76 -17.00 11.17
N GLN A 312 8.65 -16.48 11.68
CA GLN A 312 7.64 -17.28 12.36
C GLN A 312 6.24 -16.76 12.04
N ASN A 313 5.32 -17.65 11.67
CA ASN A 313 3.92 -17.32 11.41
C ASN A 313 3.71 -16.15 10.40
N GLY A 314 4.63 -15.99 9.45
CA GLY A 314 4.60 -14.93 8.43
C GLY A 314 5.13 -13.57 8.89
N ASN A 315 5.79 -13.50 10.05
CA ASN A 315 6.45 -12.29 10.57
C ASN A 315 7.95 -12.55 10.78
N LEU A 316 8.79 -11.54 10.49
CA LEU A 316 10.23 -11.56 10.76
C LEU A 316 10.46 -11.40 12.26
N MET A 317 10.87 -12.44 12.95
CA MET A 317 11.00 -12.42 14.42
C MET A 317 12.35 -11.88 14.88
N SER A 318 13.41 -12.18 14.13
CA SER A 318 14.75 -11.68 14.41
C SER A 318 15.64 -11.71 13.19
N THR A 319 16.76 -11.00 13.28
CA THR A 319 17.90 -11.16 12.36
C THR A 319 19.14 -11.52 13.13
N GLU A 320 20.05 -12.25 12.49
CA GLU A 320 21.35 -12.64 13.03
C GLU A 320 22.42 -12.29 11.99
N GLY A 321 23.45 -11.53 12.36
CA GLY A 321 24.49 -11.09 11.43
C GLY A 321 25.87 -11.56 11.85
N GLU A 322 26.86 -11.43 10.97
CA GLU A 322 28.26 -11.78 11.28
C GLU A 322 28.87 -10.89 12.41
N PHE A 323 28.21 -9.79 12.74
CA PHE A 323 28.68 -8.81 13.72
C PHE A 323 28.26 -9.09 15.17
N SER A 324 27.46 -10.13 15.45
CA SER A 324 27.06 -10.50 16.82
C SER A 324 26.90 -12.02 17.01
N ASP A 325 27.32 -12.53 18.18
CA ASP A 325 27.12 -13.93 18.60
C ASP A 325 25.65 -14.22 19.05
N GLU A 326 24.77 -13.20 19.05
CA GLU A 326 23.37 -13.23 19.48
C GLU A 326 22.43 -12.58 18.43
N SER A 327 21.10 -12.68 18.62
CA SER A 327 20.12 -12.03 17.74
C SER A 327 20.36 -10.52 17.64
N TYR A 328 20.81 -10.08 16.47
CA TYR A 328 21.14 -8.69 16.15
C TYR A 328 19.92 -7.77 16.27
N MET A 329 18.74 -8.28 15.92
CA MET A 329 17.48 -7.56 16.06
C MET A 329 16.35 -8.52 16.43
N SER A 330 15.39 -8.06 17.24
CA SER A 330 14.18 -8.80 17.59
C SER A 330 12.92 -7.95 17.42
N TYR A 331 11.84 -8.56 16.97
CA TYR A 331 10.61 -7.87 16.60
C TYR A 331 9.40 -8.45 17.33
N ALA A 332 8.52 -7.56 17.78
CA ALA A 332 7.19 -7.89 18.25
C ALA A 332 6.16 -7.20 17.34
N TYR A 333 4.98 -7.79 17.21
CA TYR A 333 3.99 -7.40 16.21
C TYR A 333 2.63 -7.13 16.82
N THR A 334 1.95 -6.13 16.24
CA THR A 334 0.55 -5.83 16.49
C THR A 334 -0.37 -6.83 15.78
N GLU A 335 -1.68 -6.71 15.98
CA GLU A 335 -2.66 -7.40 15.14
C GLU A 335 -2.93 -6.68 13.81
N TYR A 336 -2.45 -5.45 13.66
CA TYR A 336 -2.68 -4.66 12.46
C TYR A 336 -1.95 -5.26 11.26
N PRO A 337 -2.62 -5.42 10.12
CA PRO A 337 -2.02 -6.00 8.93
C PRO A 337 -1.04 -5.01 8.27
N ASN A 338 0.13 -5.49 7.86
CA ASN A 338 1.11 -4.73 7.08
C ASN A 338 0.85 -4.95 5.58
N VAL A 339 -0.23 -4.34 5.09
CA VAL A 339 -0.77 -4.58 3.73
C VAL A 339 -0.59 -3.41 2.79
N THR A 340 0.17 -2.38 3.15
CA THR A 340 0.40 -1.26 2.24
C THR A 340 1.09 -1.74 0.96
N PRO A 341 0.47 -1.51 -0.21
CA PRO A 341 1.04 -1.95 -1.47
C PRO A 341 2.39 -1.29 -1.73
N TYR A 342 3.34 -2.08 -2.25
CA TYR A 342 4.66 -1.62 -2.72
C TYR A 342 5.56 -0.95 -1.66
N PHE A 343 5.16 -0.94 -0.40
CA PHE A 343 5.94 -0.32 0.68
C PHE A 343 5.81 -1.08 2.00
N ASP A 344 6.93 -1.36 2.67
CA ASP A 344 7.00 -2.03 3.97
C ASP A 344 7.54 -1.07 5.05
N PHE A 345 6.65 -0.61 5.91
CA PHE A 345 6.98 0.34 6.98
C PHE A 345 7.83 -0.25 8.09
N ASN A 346 7.79 -1.57 8.27
CA ASN A 346 8.59 -2.19 9.33
C ASN A 346 10.08 -1.97 9.07
N VAL A 347 10.48 -1.85 7.80
CA VAL A 347 11.87 -1.55 7.40
C VAL A 347 12.22 -0.07 7.56
N VAL A 348 11.25 0.84 7.41
CA VAL A 348 11.48 2.28 7.60
C VAL A 348 11.76 2.60 9.06
N VAL A 349 10.99 1.98 9.95
CA VAL A 349 11.21 2.10 11.39
C VAL A 349 12.52 1.42 11.78
N ARG A 350 12.85 0.30 11.14
CA ARG A 350 14.02 -0.51 11.47
C ARG A 350 14.70 -1.06 10.22
N PRO A 351 15.74 -0.38 9.70
CA PRO A 351 16.48 -0.90 8.56
C PRO A 351 17.09 -2.26 8.91
N LEU A 352 17.33 -3.10 7.91
CA LEU A 352 17.76 -4.49 8.10
C LEU A 352 19.10 -4.64 8.84
N PHE A 353 19.88 -3.55 8.97
CA PHE A 353 21.22 -3.54 9.54
C PHE A 353 21.38 -2.58 10.73
N GLY A 354 20.31 -2.23 11.46
CA GLY A 354 20.38 -1.63 12.81
C GLY A 354 21.00 -0.22 13.01
N SER A 355 21.80 0.30 12.07
CA SER A 355 22.36 1.67 11.90
C SER A 355 23.20 2.32 13.03
N HIS A 356 24.45 2.71 12.72
CA HIS A 356 24.99 4.07 13.01
C HIS A 356 26.32 4.42 12.31
N THR A 357 27.02 3.46 11.71
CA THR A 357 28.25 3.73 10.94
C THR A 357 28.28 2.92 9.65
N TYR A 358 28.27 3.67 8.54
CA TYR A 358 28.65 3.34 7.17
C TYR A 358 29.32 1.98 6.95
N GLU A 359 28.73 1.15 6.07
CA GLU A 359 29.44 0.45 4.98
C GLU A 359 28.57 -0.57 4.20
N TYR A 360 27.33 -0.85 4.59
CA TYR A 360 26.46 -1.81 3.87
C TYR A 360 25.23 -1.13 3.27
N ASP A 361 25.50 -0.45 2.14
CA ASP A 361 24.66 0.29 1.20
C ASP A 361 23.13 0.37 1.47
N ASP A 362 22.67 1.62 1.69
CA ASP A 362 21.26 2.09 1.82
C ASP A 362 20.31 1.47 0.77
N MET A 363 20.85 1.11 -0.41
CA MET A 363 20.14 0.44 -1.49
C MET A 363 19.42 -0.84 -1.06
N VAL A 364 20.04 -1.72 -0.25
CA VAL A 364 19.42 -3.00 0.16
C VAL A 364 18.19 -2.76 1.03
N SER A 365 18.30 -1.86 2.01
CA SER A 365 17.18 -1.48 2.88
C SER A 365 16.08 -0.76 2.09
N MET A 366 16.45 0.11 1.14
CA MET A 366 15.51 0.76 0.24
C MET A 366 14.74 -0.25 -0.62
N LEU A 367 15.41 -1.23 -1.23
CA LEU A 367 14.75 -2.26 -2.04
C LEU A 367 13.80 -3.12 -1.20
N TYR A 368 14.17 -3.42 0.05
CA TYR A 368 13.28 -4.15 0.96
C TYR A 368 12.07 -3.30 1.35
N MET A 369 12.30 -2.04 1.72
CA MET A 369 11.24 -1.06 1.99
C MET A 369 10.28 -0.96 0.80
N LEU A 370 10.76 -1.01 -0.44
CA LEU A 370 9.94 -0.99 -1.66
C LEU A 370 9.30 -2.36 -2.00
N ARG A 371 9.34 -3.33 -1.08
CA ARG A 371 8.83 -4.71 -1.23
C ARG A 371 9.40 -5.46 -2.44
N MET A 372 10.63 -5.14 -2.84
CA MET A 372 11.32 -5.83 -3.93
C MET A 372 12.11 -7.06 -3.44
N MET A 373 12.25 -7.24 -2.13
CA MET A 373 13.07 -8.25 -1.46
C MET A 373 12.24 -9.38 -0.86
N GLY A 374 11.18 -9.82 -1.55
CA GLY A 374 10.28 -10.87 -1.06
C GLY A 374 9.07 -10.33 -0.29
N LYS A 375 8.35 -11.25 0.35
CA LYS A 375 7.23 -10.95 1.24
C LYS A 375 7.74 -10.27 2.51
N GLY A 376 7.10 -9.16 2.87
CA GLY A 376 7.28 -8.51 4.16
C GLY A 376 6.57 -9.25 5.30
N SER A 377 6.80 -8.80 6.53
CA SER A 377 6.05 -9.28 7.70
C SER A 377 4.56 -9.03 7.51
N LYS A 378 3.74 -10.01 7.92
CA LYS A 378 2.28 -9.96 7.86
C LYS A 378 1.69 -8.80 8.67
N ASN A 379 2.31 -8.45 9.78
CA ASN A 379 1.81 -7.47 10.74
C ASN A 379 2.75 -6.28 10.90
N LEU A 380 2.21 -5.17 11.41
CA LEU A 380 3.01 -3.99 11.78
C LEU A 380 3.71 -4.22 13.13
N VAL A 381 4.96 -3.77 13.27
CA VAL A 381 5.75 -3.90 14.50
C VAL A 381 5.11 -3.16 15.69
N THR A 382 5.36 -3.56 16.93
CA THR A 382 4.76 -2.91 18.10
C THR A 382 5.52 -1.67 18.56
N LYS A 383 6.85 -1.76 18.62
CA LYS A 383 7.77 -0.73 19.09
C LYS A 383 9.15 -1.00 18.50
N ASP A 384 9.97 0.03 18.44
CA ASP A 384 11.38 -0.16 18.14
C ASP A 384 12.12 -0.64 19.40
N VAL A 385 12.91 -1.70 19.28
CA VAL A 385 13.75 -2.22 20.37
C VAL A 385 15.08 -2.59 19.76
N VAL A 386 15.89 -1.58 19.48
CA VAL A 386 17.29 -1.81 19.14
C VAL A 386 18.03 -2.06 20.44
N ASP A 387 18.74 -3.18 20.53
CA ASP A 387 19.77 -3.40 21.54
C ASP A 387 21.01 -2.63 21.06
N TRP A 388 21.19 -1.42 21.59
CA TRP A 388 22.32 -0.56 21.27
C TRP A 388 23.51 -0.99 22.12
N GLY A 389 23.86 -2.26 22.04
CA GLY A 389 24.93 -2.84 22.82
C GLY A 389 26.27 -2.35 22.31
N TYR A 390 26.73 -1.16 22.71
CA TYR A 390 28.16 -0.85 22.77
C TYR A 390 28.41 0.28 23.77
N ARG A 391 28.92 -0.14 24.94
CA ARG A 391 29.43 0.64 26.09
C ARG A 391 28.42 0.81 27.23
N MET A 392 28.77 0.24 28.39
CA MET A 392 28.17 0.62 29.68
C MET A 392 28.43 2.13 29.87
N PRO A 393 27.40 2.98 30.00
CA PRO A 393 27.59 4.41 30.15
C PRO A 393 28.37 4.72 31.43
N GLU A 394 29.20 5.75 31.39
CA GLU A 394 29.86 6.24 32.61
C GLU A 394 28.83 6.95 33.51
N PRO A 395 29.03 7.01 34.85
CA PRO A 395 28.11 7.69 35.75
C PRO A 395 27.81 9.13 35.30
N GLY A 396 26.54 9.42 34.97
CA GLY A 396 26.09 10.72 34.46
C GLY A 396 25.88 10.81 32.94
N GLU A 397 26.25 9.79 32.16
CA GLU A 397 25.85 9.69 30.75
C GLU A 397 24.40 9.17 30.64
N PRO A 398 23.63 9.62 29.62
CA PRO A 398 22.33 9.03 29.32
C PRO A 398 22.50 7.57 28.87
N GLU A 399 21.68 6.68 29.42
CA GLU A 399 21.63 5.26 29.09
C GLU A 399 20.29 4.93 28.43
N VAL A 400 20.33 4.09 27.40
CA VAL A 400 19.12 3.56 26.77
C VAL A 400 18.73 2.27 27.48
N ILE A 401 17.76 2.35 28.40
CA ILE A 401 17.15 1.15 29.00
C ILE A 401 16.14 0.59 28.00
N HIS A 402 16.53 -0.44 27.23
CA HIS A 402 15.78 -0.94 26.07
C HIS A 402 14.35 -1.43 26.37
N GLU A 403 14.11 -1.91 27.58
CA GLU A 403 12.80 -2.44 27.99
C GLU A 403 11.74 -1.33 28.10
N ASP A 404 12.16 -0.13 28.50
CA ASP A 404 11.31 1.00 28.93
C ASP A 404 11.44 2.27 28.06
N THR A 405 12.36 2.29 27.10
CA THR A 405 12.66 3.50 26.30
C THR A 405 11.61 3.77 25.23
N TRP A 406 11.22 2.79 24.42
CA TRP A 406 10.24 3.00 23.35
C TRP A 406 8.80 2.68 23.77
N ALA A 407 7.93 3.69 23.67
CA ALA A 407 6.49 3.48 23.71
C ALA A 407 6.02 2.71 22.45
N PRO A 408 4.93 1.94 22.54
CA PRO A 408 4.30 1.35 21.36
C PRO A 408 3.98 2.40 20.30
N PHE A 409 4.22 2.07 19.04
CA PHE A 409 3.82 2.91 17.92
C PHE A 409 2.31 3.12 17.91
N ALA A 410 1.89 4.37 17.68
CA ALA A 410 0.51 4.69 17.40
C ALA A 410 0.31 4.74 15.88
N TYR A 411 -0.62 3.94 15.39
CA TYR A 411 -0.96 3.82 13.97
C TYR A 411 -2.31 4.49 13.67
N SER A 412 -2.37 5.32 12.64
CA SER A 412 -3.62 5.79 12.02
C SER A 412 -3.74 5.27 10.60
N PHE A 413 -4.98 5.16 10.13
CA PHE A 413 -5.30 4.66 8.80
C PHE A 413 -6.24 5.64 8.10
N THR A 414 -6.12 5.72 6.78
CA THR A 414 -7.06 6.41 5.89
C THR A 414 -8.42 5.71 5.89
N GLU A 415 -9.45 6.35 5.32
CA GLU A 415 -10.80 5.75 5.18
C GLU A 415 -10.77 4.44 4.36
N ASP A 416 -9.82 4.31 3.43
CA ASP A 416 -9.62 3.11 2.61
C ASP A 416 -8.70 2.06 3.28
N ASN A 417 -8.40 2.21 4.58
CA ASN A 417 -7.53 1.34 5.39
C ASN A 417 -6.06 1.27 4.96
N TYR A 418 -5.54 2.24 4.21
CA TYR A 418 -4.10 2.42 4.04
C TYR A 418 -3.51 3.11 5.26
N LEU A 419 -2.28 2.76 5.63
CA LEU A 419 -1.58 3.40 6.74
C LEU A 419 -1.35 4.88 6.46
N ASP A 420 -1.73 5.76 7.38
CA ASP A 420 -1.73 7.21 7.19
C ASP A 420 -0.60 7.89 7.97
N VAL A 421 -0.61 7.75 9.30
CA VAL A 421 0.40 8.31 10.19
C VAL A 421 0.87 7.26 11.19
N ILE A 422 2.17 7.23 11.46
CA ILE A 422 2.76 6.51 12.58
C ILE A 422 3.40 7.54 13.50
N THR A 423 3.20 7.42 14.80
CA THR A 423 4.01 8.17 15.77
C THR A 423 4.72 7.22 16.74
N GLY A 424 6.00 7.51 16.97
CA GLY A 424 6.86 6.81 17.90
C GLY A 424 7.40 7.77 18.96
N LYS A 425 7.59 7.27 20.18
CA LYS A 425 8.25 8.04 21.24
C LYS A 425 9.28 7.18 21.96
N CYS A 426 10.53 7.63 21.95
CA CYS A 426 11.61 7.07 22.74
C CYS A 426 11.91 8.00 23.92
N THR A 427 11.79 7.51 25.16
CA THR A 427 12.17 8.24 26.36
C THR A 427 13.56 7.80 26.78
N LEU A 428 14.49 8.74 26.90
CA LEU A 428 15.84 8.49 27.38
C LEU A 428 15.91 8.69 28.89
N TYR A 429 16.66 7.81 29.54
CA TYR A 429 16.93 7.86 30.98
C TYR A 429 18.39 8.20 31.20
N SER A 430 18.69 8.97 32.24
CA SER A 430 20.06 9.03 32.77
C SER A 430 20.10 8.28 34.08
N TYR A 431 21.27 7.72 34.39
CA TYR A 431 21.50 7.09 35.68
C TYR A 431 22.36 7.97 36.58
N GLN A 432 22.07 7.91 37.88
CA GLN A 432 22.90 8.41 38.96
C GLN A 432 23.09 7.29 39.99
N GLU A 433 24.28 7.21 40.59
CA GLU A 433 24.47 6.37 41.78
C GLU A 433 23.98 7.13 43.02
N ASP A 434 23.12 6.50 43.83
CA ASP A 434 22.74 7.04 45.13
C ASP A 434 23.88 6.91 46.16
N GLU A 435 23.67 7.44 47.36
CA GLU A 435 24.65 7.42 48.46
C GLU A 435 25.04 5.99 48.91
N HIS A 436 24.33 4.96 48.45
CA HIS A 436 24.55 3.55 48.74
C HIS A 436 25.11 2.78 47.54
N GLY A 437 25.38 3.44 46.40
CA GLY A 437 25.85 2.82 45.16
C GLY A 437 24.74 2.11 44.38
N ASN A 438 23.45 2.39 44.64
CA ASN A 438 22.36 1.88 43.83
C ASN A 438 22.14 2.79 42.61
N HIS A 439 21.83 2.18 41.47
CA HIS A 439 21.46 2.91 40.26
C HIS A 439 20.04 3.49 40.40
N VAL A 440 19.91 4.81 40.27
CA VAL A 440 18.64 5.51 40.21
C VAL A 440 18.51 6.14 38.82
N SER A 441 17.50 5.72 38.07
CA SER A 441 17.19 6.25 36.73
C SER A 441 16.24 7.45 36.82
N GLU A 442 16.58 8.55 36.18
CA GLU A 442 15.67 9.68 35.97
C GLU A 442 15.41 9.90 34.47
N SER A 443 14.15 10.14 34.10
CA SER A 443 13.78 10.51 32.72
C SER A 443 14.39 11.88 32.41
N THR A 444 15.22 11.96 31.36
CA THR A 444 15.95 13.19 31.03
C THR A 444 15.56 13.83 29.71
N SER A 445 15.17 13.03 28.72
CA SER A 445 14.76 13.55 27.40
C SER A 445 13.93 12.54 26.62
N TYR A 446 13.44 12.91 25.44
CA TYR A 446 12.78 11.99 24.52
C TYR A 446 13.04 12.34 23.06
N TYR A 447 12.91 11.35 22.18
CA TYR A 447 12.75 11.51 20.74
C TYR A 447 11.30 11.26 20.35
N ASN A 448 10.79 12.08 19.44
CA ASN A 448 9.50 11.86 18.79
C ASN A 448 9.73 11.62 17.30
N ASP A 449 9.18 10.50 16.83
CA ASP A 449 9.16 10.14 15.43
C ASP A 449 7.76 10.29 14.87
N GLU A 450 7.66 10.85 13.68
CA GLU A 450 6.42 10.95 12.92
C GLU A 450 6.67 10.51 11.48
N TYR A 451 5.85 9.58 11.02
CA TYR A 451 5.87 9.07 9.65
C TYR A 451 4.52 9.36 9.02
N ARG A 452 4.49 9.97 7.84
CA ARG A 452 3.27 10.34 7.10
C ARG A 452 3.29 9.79 5.69
N PHE A 453 2.14 9.37 5.19
CA PHE A 453 2.02 8.70 3.89
C PHE A 453 0.91 9.32 3.03
N VAL A 454 1.16 9.43 1.73
CA VAL A 454 0.20 9.94 0.75
C VAL A 454 0.09 8.95 -0.39
N TYR A 455 -1.15 8.66 -0.80
CA TYR A 455 -1.47 7.68 -1.82
C TYR A 455 -2.32 8.29 -2.95
N GLU A 456 -2.11 7.80 -4.18
CA GLU A 456 -2.86 8.19 -5.39
C GLU A 456 -3.43 7.00 -6.14
#